data_AF-A0A2N2WVL6-F1
#
_entry.id   AF-A0A2N2WVL6-F1
#
_cell.length_a   1.000
_cell.length_b   1.000
_cell.length_c   1.000
_cell.angle_alpha   90.00
_cell.angle_beta   90.00
_cell.angle_gamma   90.00
#
_symmetry.space_group_name_H-M   'P 1'
#
loop_
_entity.id
_entity.type
_entity.pdbx_description
1 polymer ?
#
loop_
_entity_poly.entity_id
_entity_poly.type
_entity_poly.pdbx_seq_one_letter_code
_entity_poly.pdbx_strand_id
1 'polypeptide(L)'
;MENFCRMKELYRIVQQLELAVQQAHGLSVSECLTLCNIKNGTHSASELAENLSQSKSRISKILSGLEKKGLIQRKFDEKDKRKTIFAFTLLGKAKAAEVEQSTVDFPDVQINCKS
;
A
#
# COMPACT_ATOMS: atom_id res chain seq x y z
N MET A 1 25.01 -12.16 -17.19
CA MET A 1 25.13 -11.65 -15.80
C MET A 1 24.75 -10.17 -15.68
N GLU A 2 25.02 -9.32 -16.68
CA GLU A 2 24.67 -7.89 -16.67
C GLU A 2 23.19 -7.60 -16.33
N ASN A 3 22.24 -8.36 -16.89
CA ASN A 3 20.81 -8.22 -16.59
C ASN A 3 20.48 -8.43 -15.11
N PHE A 4 21.15 -9.36 -14.44
CA PHE A 4 20.96 -9.61 -13.01
C PHE A 4 21.59 -8.52 -12.14
N CYS A 5 22.70 -7.92 -12.58
CA CYS A 5 23.27 -6.74 -11.91
C CYS A 5 22.33 -5.52 -12.01
N ARG A 6 21.72 -5.29 -13.18
CA ARG A 6 20.70 -4.23 -13.34
C ARG A 6 19.47 -4.48 -12.48
N MET A 7 19.00 -5.73 -12.45
CA MET A 7 17.91 -6.15 -11.58
C MET A 7 18.23 -5.89 -10.09
N LYS A 8 19.45 -6.22 -9.66
CA LYS A 8 19.91 -5.94 -8.29
C LYS A 8 19.85 -4.45 -7.95
N GLU A 9 20.24 -3.58 -8.87
CA GLU A 9 20.19 -2.13 -8.62
C GLU A 9 18.74 -1.63 -8.52
N LEU A 10 17.83 -2.14 -9.34
CA LEU A 10 16.39 -1.86 -9.21
C LEU A 10 15.86 -2.28 -7.84
N TYR A 11 16.18 -3.50 -7.37
CA TYR A 11 15.79 -3.94 -6.04
C TYR A 11 16.36 -3.06 -4.93
N ARG A 12 17.57 -2.50 -5.09
CA ARG A 12 18.18 -1.61 -4.11
C ARG A 12 17.43 -0.28 -4.02
N ILE A 13 17.06 0.28 -5.17
CA ILE A 13 16.30 1.53 -5.24
C ILE A 13 14.91 1.34 -4.62
N VAL A 14 14.22 0.24 -4.95
CA VAL A 14 12.92 -0.10 -4.36
C VAL A 14 13.01 -0.18 -2.85
N GLN A 15 14.03 -0.88 -2.30
CA GLN A 15 14.21 -0.97 -0.85
C GLN A 15 14.46 0.39 -0.18
N GLN A 16 15.22 1.28 -0.81
CA GLN A 16 15.45 2.63 -0.28
C GLN A 16 14.18 3.45 -0.25
N LEU A 17 13.38 3.36 -1.31
CA LEU A 17 12.07 4.01 -1.35
C LEU A 17 11.14 3.45 -0.27
N GLU A 18 11.11 2.12 -0.08
CA GLU A 18 10.31 1.50 0.98
C GLU A 18 10.69 2.01 2.36
N LEU A 19 11.99 2.15 2.65
CA LEU A 19 12.50 2.72 3.89
C LEU A 19 12.13 4.19 4.06
N ALA A 20 12.26 5.00 3.00
CA ALA A 20 11.91 6.42 3.04
C ALA A 20 10.42 6.62 3.34
N VAL A 21 9.54 5.87 2.68
CA VAL A 21 8.09 5.87 2.95
C VAL A 21 7.81 5.47 4.41
N GLN A 22 8.47 4.43 4.90
CA GLN A 22 8.29 3.96 6.27
C GLN A 22 8.75 5.00 7.29
N GLN A 23 9.87 5.68 7.06
CA GLN A 23 10.38 6.72 7.94
C GLN A 23 9.48 7.97 7.94
N ALA A 24 9.00 8.38 6.77
CA ALA A 24 8.13 9.55 6.63
C ALA A 24 6.75 9.34 7.27
N HIS A 25 6.17 8.15 7.12
CA HIS A 25 4.75 7.92 7.46
C HIS A 25 4.51 6.94 8.61
N GLY A 26 5.50 6.17 9.04
CA GLY A 26 5.31 5.07 9.99
C GLY A 26 4.50 3.90 9.42
N LEU A 27 4.35 3.85 8.10
CA LEU A 27 3.59 2.85 7.36
C LEU A 27 4.49 2.20 6.31
N SER A 28 4.38 0.88 6.16
CA SER A 28 5.03 0.20 5.04
C SER A 28 4.40 0.62 3.71
N VAL A 29 5.15 0.49 2.60
CA VAL A 29 4.60 0.76 1.26
C VAL A 29 3.35 -0.08 0.98
N SER A 30 3.34 -1.35 1.41
CA SER A 30 2.16 -2.22 1.24
C SER A 30 0.94 -1.70 2.02
N GLU A 31 1.13 -1.11 3.19
CA GLU A 31 0.06 -0.45 3.94
C GLU A 31 -0.42 0.81 3.22
N CYS A 32 0.49 1.67 2.76
CA CYS A 32 0.15 2.88 2.00
C CYS A 32 -0.64 2.56 0.72
N LEU A 33 -0.21 1.57 -0.06
CA LEU A 33 -0.90 1.12 -1.27
C LEU A 33 -2.31 0.56 -0.96
N THR A 34 -2.45 -0.14 0.18
CA THR A 34 -3.75 -0.63 0.66
C THR A 34 -4.68 0.53 1.02
N LEU A 35 -4.18 1.55 1.72
CA LEU A 35 -4.96 2.75 2.04
C LEU A 35 -5.36 3.52 0.77
N CYS A 36 -4.46 3.62 -0.22
CA CYS A 36 -4.76 4.22 -1.52
C CYS A 36 -5.93 3.52 -2.22
N ASN A 37 -5.96 2.17 -2.21
CA ASN A 37 -7.09 1.42 -2.76
C ASN A 37 -8.39 1.70 -1.99
N ILE A 38 -8.36 1.63 -0.65
CA ILE A 38 -9.54 1.89 0.20
C ILE A 38 -10.08 3.33 0.01
N LYS A 39 -9.22 4.28 -0.36
CA LYS A 39 -9.64 5.64 -0.71
C LYS A 39 -10.45 5.69 -2.00
N ASN A 40 -10.07 4.89 -2.99
CA ASN A 40 -10.68 4.90 -4.32
C ASN A 40 -11.94 4.05 -4.42
N GLY A 41 -12.30 3.34 -3.35
CA GLY A 41 -13.50 2.52 -3.35
C GLY A 41 -13.67 1.68 -2.10
N THR A 42 -14.83 1.06 -2.04
CA THR A 42 -15.15 0.08 -1.02
C THR A 42 -14.69 -1.30 -1.50
N HIS A 43 -13.70 -1.88 -0.83
CA HIS A 43 -13.10 -3.14 -1.24
C HIS A 43 -13.16 -4.19 -0.14
N SER A 44 -13.39 -5.44 -0.54
CA SER A 44 -13.18 -6.63 0.28
C SER A 44 -11.70 -7.03 0.28
N ALA A 45 -11.33 -7.91 1.21
CA ALA A 45 -9.97 -8.44 1.28
C ALA A 45 -9.55 -9.20 -0.01
N SER A 46 -10.50 -9.85 -0.68
CA SER A 46 -10.23 -10.56 -1.96
C SER A 46 -9.93 -9.56 -3.08
N GLU A 47 -10.74 -8.50 -3.21
CA GLU A 47 -10.52 -7.45 -4.22
C GLU A 47 -9.20 -6.72 -3.98
N LEU A 48 -8.85 -6.44 -2.72
CA LEU A 48 -7.56 -5.83 -2.38
C LEU A 48 -6.36 -6.76 -2.72
N ALA A 49 -6.52 -8.07 -2.55
CA ALA A 49 -5.50 -9.05 -2.93
C ALA A 49 -5.28 -9.09 -4.44
N GLU A 50 -6.35 -9.04 -5.22
CA GLU A 50 -6.30 -8.97 -6.68
C GLU A 50 -5.68 -7.65 -7.15
N ASN A 51 -6.18 -6.50 -6.66
CA ASN A 51 -5.70 -5.18 -7.07
C ASN A 51 -4.22 -4.93 -6.76
N LEU A 52 -3.71 -5.53 -5.68
CA LEU A 52 -2.31 -5.37 -5.26
C LEU A 52 -1.42 -6.54 -5.72
N SER A 53 -1.97 -7.49 -6.48
CA SER A 53 -1.28 -8.73 -6.89
C SER A 53 -0.62 -9.45 -5.71
N GLN A 54 -1.29 -9.46 -4.55
CA GLN A 54 -0.79 -10.06 -3.32
C GLN A 54 -1.60 -11.30 -2.94
N SER A 55 -0.99 -12.21 -2.18
CA SER A 55 -1.75 -13.31 -1.61
C SER A 55 -2.77 -12.81 -0.60
N LYS A 56 -3.92 -13.52 -0.50
CA LYS A 56 -4.96 -13.23 0.50
C LYS A 56 -4.41 -13.23 1.92
N SER A 57 -3.46 -14.13 2.23
CA SER A 57 -2.83 -14.20 3.55
C SER A 57 -1.97 -12.97 3.87
N ARG A 58 -1.27 -12.41 2.87
CA ARG A 58 -0.47 -11.19 3.05
C ARG A 58 -1.38 -9.97 3.24
N ILE A 59 -2.44 -9.83 2.43
CA ILE A 59 -3.43 -8.76 2.59
C ILE A 59 -4.14 -8.82 3.94
N SER A 60 -4.57 -10.00 4.40
CA SER A 60 -5.19 -10.13 5.72
C SER A 60 -4.28 -9.66 6.85
N LYS A 61 -2.96 -9.91 6.77
CA LYS A 61 -1.98 -9.40 7.74
C LYS A 61 -1.87 -7.89 7.68
N ILE A 62 -1.81 -7.30 6.48
CA ILE A 62 -1.74 -5.85 6.27
C ILE A 62 -2.99 -5.17 6.84
N LEU A 63 -4.18 -5.66 6.49
CA LEU A 63 -5.46 -5.14 6.97
C LEU A 63 -5.56 -5.21 8.50
N SER A 64 -5.16 -6.34 9.09
CA SER A 64 -5.12 -6.48 10.55
C SER A 64 -4.15 -5.50 11.20
N GLY A 65 -3.02 -5.20 10.55
CA GLY A 65 -2.07 -4.17 11.01
C GLY A 65 -2.67 -2.76 10.97
N LEU A 66 -3.34 -2.42 9.87
CA LEU A 66 -4.02 -1.13 9.69
C LEU A 66 -5.19 -0.94 10.67
N GLU A 67 -5.95 -2.00 10.96
CA GLU A 67 -7.00 -2.00 11.99
C GLU A 67 -6.42 -1.79 13.39
N LYS A 68 -5.31 -2.49 13.73
CA LYS A 68 -4.61 -2.28 15.01
C LYS A 68 -4.07 -0.87 15.17
N LYS A 69 -3.64 -0.25 14.06
CA LYS A 69 -3.24 1.17 14.02
C LYS A 69 -4.45 2.14 14.07
N GLY A 70 -5.68 1.63 14.07
CA GLY A 70 -6.90 2.43 14.11
C GLY A 70 -7.20 3.19 12.83
N LEU A 71 -6.55 2.85 11.71
CA LEU A 71 -6.68 3.59 10.44
C LEU A 71 -7.88 3.12 9.61
N ILE A 72 -8.23 1.85 9.72
CA ILE A 72 -9.37 1.29 8.99
C ILE A 72 -10.28 0.51 9.94
N GLN A 73 -11.48 0.25 9.47
CA GLN A 73 -12.47 -0.58 10.14
C GLN A 73 -13.19 -1.46 9.12
N ARG A 74 -13.53 -2.68 9.53
CA ARG A 74 -14.43 -3.57 8.78
C ARG A 74 -15.87 -3.10 8.89
N LYS A 75 -16.59 -3.21 7.78
CA LYS A 75 -18.04 -3.02 7.70
C LYS A 75 -18.65 -4.13 6.85
N PHE A 76 -19.93 -4.38 7.03
CA PHE A 76 -20.68 -5.19 6.07
C PHE A 76 -21.02 -4.32 4.86
N ASP A 77 -20.94 -4.91 3.67
CA ASP A 77 -21.42 -4.26 2.46
C ASP A 77 -22.93 -4.02 2.56
N GLU A 78 -23.37 -2.82 2.21
CA GLU A 78 -24.78 -2.44 2.24
C GLU A 78 -25.60 -3.23 1.20
N LYS A 79 -24.97 -3.67 0.10
CA LYS A 79 -25.61 -4.43 -0.97
C LYS A 79 -25.62 -5.94 -0.73
N ASP A 80 -24.58 -6.47 -0.10
CA ASP A 80 -24.51 -7.88 0.33
C ASP A 80 -23.89 -7.98 1.73
N LYS A 81 -24.72 -8.13 2.77
CA LYS A 81 -24.28 -8.20 4.16
C LYS A 81 -23.35 -9.39 4.46
N ARG A 82 -23.21 -10.36 3.55
CA ARG A 82 -22.23 -11.46 3.69
C ARG A 82 -20.82 -11.01 3.32
N LYS A 83 -20.69 -9.95 2.54
CA LYS A 83 -19.40 -9.38 2.13
C LYS A 83 -18.92 -8.40 3.19
N THR A 84 -17.71 -8.65 3.68
CA THR A 84 -16.99 -7.68 4.53
C THR A 84 -16.14 -6.78 3.66
N ILE A 85 -16.25 -5.48 3.90
CA ILE A 85 -15.56 -4.40 3.21
C ILE A 85 -14.76 -3.58 4.22
N PHE A 86 -13.79 -2.82 3.73
CA PHE A 86 -12.95 -1.96 4.57
C PHE A 86 -13.22 -0.49 4.26
N ALA A 87 -13.31 0.30 5.31
CA ALA A 87 -13.48 1.75 5.22
C ALA A 87 -12.52 2.46 6.18
N PHE A 88 -12.17 3.70 5.87
CA PHE A 88 -11.39 4.52 6.79
C PHE A 88 -12.15 4.83 8.09
N THR A 89 -11.39 4.92 9.18
CA THR A 89 -11.80 5.66 10.37
C THR A 89 -11.54 7.17 10.17
N LEU A 90 -11.92 8.02 11.13
CA LEU A 90 -11.53 9.43 11.09
C LEU A 90 -10.00 9.61 11.10
N LEU A 91 -9.30 8.84 11.93
CA LEU A 91 -7.84 8.80 11.98
C LEU A 91 -7.26 8.35 10.62
N GLY A 92 -7.85 7.33 10.02
CA GLY A 92 -7.48 6.85 8.69
C GLY A 92 -7.58 7.89 7.60
N LYS A 93 -8.68 8.66 7.58
CA LYS A 93 -8.87 9.75 6.60
C LYS A 93 -7.80 10.83 6.77
N ALA A 94 -7.51 11.23 8.01
CA ALA A 94 -6.46 12.20 8.29
C ALA A 94 -5.08 11.68 7.85
N LYS A 95 -4.76 10.43 8.17
CA LYS A 95 -3.49 9.80 7.76
C LYS A 95 -3.38 9.65 6.24
N ALA A 96 -4.45 9.30 5.55
CA ALA A 96 -4.45 9.21 4.10
C ALA A 96 -4.24 10.58 3.43
N ALA A 97 -4.79 11.65 3.99
CA ALA A 97 -4.55 13.02 3.52
C ALA A 97 -3.10 13.45 3.76
N GLU A 98 -2.52 13.13 4.92
CA GLU A 98 -1.09 13.36 5.23
C GLU A 98 -0.17 12.65 4.22
N VAL A 99 -0.44 11.37 3.94
CA VAL A 99 0.36 10.58 2.99
C VAL A 99 0.25 11.12 1.57
N GLU A 100 -0.92 11.61 1.15
CA GLU A 100 -1.12 12.17 -0.19
C GLU A 100 -0.44 13.53 -0.39
N GLN A 101 -0.38 14.35 0.66
CA GLN A 101 0.27 15.67 0.61
C GLN A 101 1.80 15.58 0.71
N SER A 102 2.31 14.44 1.16
CA SER A 102 3.74 14.21 1.28
C SER A 102 4.33 13.80 -0.06
N THR A 103 5.21 14.65 -0.59
CA THR A 103 6.12 14.26 -1.65
C THR A 103 7.21 13.40 -1.03
N VAL A 104 7.01 12.09 -0.98
CA VAL A 104 8.15 11.18 -0.82
C VAL A 104 8.98 11.36 -2.09
N ASP A 105 10.17 11.91 -1.92
CA ASP A 105 11.08 12.20 -3.03
C ASP A 105 11.47 10.87 -3.69
N PHE A 106 10.90 10.60 -4.86
CA PHE A 106 11.25 9.42 -5.63
C PHE A 106 12.62 9.72 -6.24
N PRO A 107 13.67 8.95 -5.92
CA PRO A 107 14.98 9.19 -6.50
C PRO A 107 14.87 9.16 -8.02
N ASP A 108 15.47 10.13 -8.72
CA ASP A 108 15.53 10.17 -10.18
C ASP A 108 16.23 8.90 -10.70
N VAL A 109 15.45 7.90 -11.10
CA VAL A 109 15.99 6.65 -11.66
C VAL A 109 16.20 6.83 -13.15
N GLN A 110 17.43 7.18 -13.55
CA GLN A 110 17.84 7.09 -14.95
C GLN A 110 18.01 5.63 -15.37
N ILE A 111 16.94 5.02 -15.88
CA ILE A 111 17.01 3.72 -16.56
C ILE A 111 17.59 4.00 -17.96
N ASN A 112 18.92 3.99 -18.07
CA ASN A 112 19.60 4.10 -19.36
C ASN A 112 19.35 2.83 -20.19
N CYS A 113 18.31 2.87 -21.01
CA CYS A 113 18.08 1.92 -22.08
C CYS A 113 19.08 2.20 -23.20
N LYS A 114 20.21 1.49 -23.22
CA LYS A 114 20.95 1.31 -24.48
C LYS A 114 20.27 0.16 -25.23
N SER A 115 19.58 0.52 -26.32
CA SER A 115 19.07 -0.36 -27.36
C SER A 115 20.18 -1.16 -28.01
#